data_AF-A0A3P7SAK4-F1
#
_entry.id   AF-A0A3P7SAK4-F1
#
_cell.length_a   1.000
_cell.length_b   1.000
_cell.length_c   1.000
_cell.angle_alpha   90.00
_cell.angle_beta   90.00
_cell.angle_gamma   90.00
#
_symmetry.space_group_name_H-M   'P 1'
#
loop_
_entity.id
_entity.type
_entity.pdbx_description
1 polymer ?
#
loop_
_entity_poly.entity_id
_entity_poly.type
_entity_poly.pdbx_seq_one_letter_code
_entity_poly.pdbx_strand_id
1 'polypeptide(L)'
;MKKAIVILLILSMLAGVLSGCSKERNDDTPQLKSSYKFGATYMTLNNPFFVLLNKGIKDVVEANGDILIALDPALDPDKQISQIEDLIAQGVDAIFVTPVDWKGIRPALEAAQEAGIPIINVDAPVYDTELVASIITSDNYNAGVICANDMMRKLNKAKIVTLEHPTAKSAIDRTQGFIDTIAGMENYEIVARQSSEGQLEQAMSVMEDIIQENPEINVVMALNDPTAMGAIAALQAIDSEERILVYGIDGAPEAKQMIKDRKMTATAAQSPMTIGMTAAQVAYDILAGKEVEKEIFVDVIFIDIYNVDEYGTTGWQ
;
A
#
# COMPACT_ATOMS: atom_id res chain seq x y z
N MET A 1 89.55 -11.55 -56.66
CA MET A 1 88.22 -12.19 -56.53
C MET A 1 87.19 -11.10 -56.22
N LYS A 2 86.09 -11.06 -57.01
CA LYS A 2 84.86 -10.20 -56.90
C LYS A 2 85.07 -8.71 -57.21
N LYS A 3 84.72 -8.17 -58.40
CA LYS A 3 83.37 -7.90 -59.01
C LYS A 3 82.47 -7.04 -58.09
N ALA A 4 81.70 -6.03 -58.48
CA ALA A 4 81.51 -5.17 -59.66
C ALA A 4 80.36 -4.18 -59.27
N ILE A 5 80.38 -2.93 -59.77
CA ILE A 5 79.28 -2.17 -60.46
C ILE A 5 77.89 -2.10 -59.75
N VAL A 6 77.43 -0.94 -59.22
CA VAL A 6 76.79 0.24 -59.89
C VAL A 6 75.27 0.07 -60.16
N ILE A 7 74.47 0.97 -59.53
CA ILE A 7 73.21 1.62 -59.97
C ILE A 7 71.85 0.83 -59.95
N LEU A 8 70.80 1.52 -59.44
CA LEU A 8 69.46 1.80 -60.03
C LEU A 8 68.24 1.65 -59.07
N LEU A 9 67.63 2.80 -58.76
CA LEU A 9 66.19 3.17 -58.80
C LEU A 9 65.03 2.24 -58.33
N ILE A 10 64.09 2.92 -57.65
CA ILE A 10 62.63 2.70 -57.57
C ILE A 10 62.15 1.51 -56.73
N LEU A 11 61.56 1.81 -55.56
CA LEU A 11 60.26 1.23 -55.22
C LEU A 11 59.38 2.26 -54.50
N SER A 12 58.40 2.71 -55.27
CA SER A 12 57.21 3.47 -54.92
C SER A 12 56.31 2.77 -53.90
N MET A 13 55.57 3.59 -53.14
CA MET A 13 54.22 3.35 -52.61
C MET A 13 53.79 1.91 -52.37
N LEU A 14 53.65 1.56 -51.08
CA LEU A 14 52.58 0.67 -50.65
C LEU A 14 51.93 1.25 -49.38
N ALA A 15 51.00 2.17 -49.60
CA ALA A 15 49.90 2.39 -48.66
C ALA A 15 48.99 1.16 -48.78
N GLY A 16 48.97 0.32 -47.75
CA GLY A 16 48.21 -0.92 -47.71
C GLY A 16 47.63 -1.11 -46.31
N VAL A 17 46.47 -0.49 -46.09
CA VAL A 17 45.37 -0.85 -45.19
C VAL A 17 45.65 -2.04 -44.26
N LEU A 18 45.95 -1.74 -43.00
CA LEU A 18 45.73 -2.65 -41.86
C LEU A 18 44.61 -2.07 -40.99
N SER A 19 43.39 -2.03 -41.55
CA SER A 19 42.16 -2.02 -40.74
C SER A 19 41.95 -3.43 -40.19
N GLY A 20 42.68 -3.74 -39.11
CA GLY A 20 42.52 -4.96 -38.33
C GLY A 20 41.44 -4.76 -37.27
N CYS A 21 40.29 -5.38 -37.49
CA CYS A 21 39.13 -5.56 -36.62
C CYS A 21 39.42 -5.41 -35.11
N SER A 22 39.17 -4.22 -34.56
CA SER A 22 38.72 -4.08 -33.18
C SER A 22 37.25 -4.48 -33.16
N LYS A 23 36.99 -5.75 -32.87
CA LYS A 23 35.65 -6.25 -32.58
C LYS A 23 35.20 -5.51 -31.32
N GLU A 24 34.39 -4.46 -31.50
CA GLU A 24 33.70 -3.77 -30.41
C GLU A 24 32.98 -4.83 -29.60
N ARG A 25 33.49 -5.04 -28.39
CA ARG A 25 32.79 -5.78 -27.36
C ARG A 25 31.68 -4.82 -26.94
N ASN A 26 30.46 -5.08 -27.39
CA ASN A 26 29.28 -4.55 -26.71
C ASN A 26 29.33 -5.13 -25.30
N ASP A 27 29.97 -4.40 -24.39
CA ASP A 27 29.72 -4.54 -22.97
C ASP A 27 28.29 -4.01 -22.77
N ASP A 28 27.31 -4.90 -22.96
CA ASP A 28 25.96 -4.77 -22.40
C ASP A 28 26.03 -4.96 -20.87
N THR A 29 26.99 -4.28 -20.24
CA THR A 29 26.98 -4.11 -18.79
C THR A 29 25.96 -3.00 -18.54
N PRO A 30 24.88 -3.25 -17.78
CA PRO A 30 23.94 -2.19 -17.46
C PRO A 30 24.72 -1.01 -16.89
N GLN A 31 24.73 0.12 -17.60
CA GLN A 31 25.24 1.36 -17.02
C GLN A 31 24.34 1.64 -15.82
N LEU A 32 24.89 1.45 -14.61
CA LEU A 32 24.26 1.90 -13.38
C LEU A 32 23.88 3.37 -13.58
N LYS A 33 22.58 3.63 -13.66
CA LYS A 33 22.03 4.97 -13.76
C LYS A 33 22.58 5.75 -12.56
N SER A 34 23.10 6.95 -12.78
CA SER A 34 23.76 7.72 -11.72
C SER A 34 22.81 8.10 -10.57
N SER A 35 21.50 8.04 -10.82
CA SER A 35 20.43 8.10 -9.83
C SER A 35 19.12 7.63 -10.49
N TYR A 36 18.33 6.84 -9.75
CA TYR A 36 16.96 6.48 -10.08
C TYR A 36 15.97 7.55 -9.61
N LYS A 37 14.85 7.67 -10.33
CA LYS A 37 13.73 8.53 -9.96
C LYS A 37 12.49 7.66 -9.75
N PHE A 38 11.91 7.68 -8.57
CA PHE A 38 10.72 6.93 -8.23
C PHE A 38 9.50 7.87 -8.16
N GLY A 39 8.35 7.37 -8.59
CA GLY A 39 7.05 8.00 -8.36
C GLY A 39 6.27 7.27 -7.27
N ALA A 40 5.44 7.98 -6.54
CA ALA A 40 4.46 7.39 -5.64
C ALA A 40 3.13 8.15 -5.68
N THR A 41 2.03 7.41 -5.70
CA THR A 41 0.68 7.95 -5.48
C THR A 41 -0.10 6.98 -4.60
N TYR A 42 -0.80 7.51 -3.61
CA TYR A 42 -1.59 6.74 -2.64
C TYR A 42 -3.07 7.05 -2.81
N MET A 43 -3.94 6.56 -1.91
CA MET A 43 -5.35 6.97 -1.93
C MET A 43 -5.51 8.44 -1.50
N THR A 44 -4.74 8.84 -0.49
CA THR A 44 -4.75 10.17 0.12
C THR A 44 -3.52 10.33 1.02
N LEU A 45 -3.06 11.56 1.27
CA LEU A 45 -2.05 11.84 2.31
C LEU A 45 -2.64 12.47 3.59
N ASN A 46 -3.96 12.60 3.69
CA ASN A 46 -4.61 13.04 4.95
C ASN A 46 -4.67 11.93 6.02
N ASN A 47 -4.52 10.66 5.64
CA ASN A 47 -4.46 9.53 6.57
C ASN A 47 -2.99 9.28 6.99
N PRO A 48 -2.68 9.27 8.30
CA PRO A 48 -1.32 9.07 8.81
C PRO A 48 -0.67 7.74 8.38
N PHE A 49 -1.46 6.71 8.06
CA PHE A 49 -0.97 5.44 7.54
C PHE A 49 -0.12 5.64 6.26
N PHE A 50 -0.66 6.37 5.28
CA PHE A 50 0.03 6.60 4.00
C PHE A 50 1.23 7.51 4.15
N VAL A 51 1.22 8.44 5.12
CA VAL A 51 2.38 9.27 5.45
C VAL A 51 3.56 8.41 5.92
N LEU A 52 3.31 7.40 6.77
CA LEU A 52 4.36 6.49 7.23
C LEU A 52 4.79 5.48 6.18
N LEU A 53 3.85 4.98 5.37
CA LEU A 53 4.19 4.11 4.25
C LEU A 53 5.12 4.85 3.27
N ASN A 54 4.76 6.08 2.89
CA ASN A 54 5.61 6.95 2.08
C ASN A 54 6.96 7.20 2.75
N LYS A 55 6.99 7.42 4.07
CA LYS A 55 8.24 7.57 4.80
C LYS A 55 9.13 6.33 4.68
N GLY A 56 8.57 5.12 4.79
CA GLY A 56 9.32 3.87 4.62
C GLY A 56 9.94 3.73 3.23
N ILE A 57 9.19 4.09 2.18
CA ILE A 57 9.72 4.12 0.81
C ILE A 57 10.83 5.18 0.70
N LYS A 58 10.53 6.40 1.16
CA LYS A 58 11.42 7.56 1.06
C LYS A 58 12.75 7.33 1.76
N ASP A 59 12.75 6.77 2.97
CA ASP A 59 13.96 6.49 3.73
C ASP A 59 14.90 5.55 2.96
N VAL A 60 14.37 4.52 2.29
CA VAL A 60 15.17 3.60 1.47
C VAL A 60 15.67 4.29 0.20
N VAL A 61 14.80 5.00 -0.51
CA VAL A 61 15.14 5.70 -1.77
C VAL A 61 16.22 6.77 -1.53
N GLU A 62 16.04 7.64 -0.54
CA GLU A 62 16.98 8.72 -0.26
C GLU A 62 18.31 8.19 0.32
N ALA A 63 18.30 7.08 1.08
CA ALA A 63 19.52 6.44 1.55
C ALA A 63 20.41 5.91 0.42
N ASN A 64 19.82 5.60 -0.75
CA ASN A 64 20.55 5.21 -1.96
C ASN A 64 20.96 6.41 -2.83
N GLY A 65 20.63 7.65 -2.43
CA GLY A 65 20.93 8.86 -3.19
C GLY A 65 19.94 9.14 -4.33
N ASP A 66 18.77 8.49 -4.30
CA ASP A 66 17.74 8.58 -5.32
C ASP A 66 16.59 9.51 -4.92
N ILE A 67 15.67 9.78 -5.85
CA ILE A 67 14.59 10.74 -5.68
C ILE A 67 13.24 10.02 -5.62
N LEU A 68 12.41 10.36 -4.65
CA LEU A 68 10.98 9.99 -4.61
C LEU A 68 10.10 11.21 -4.87
N ILE A 69 9.22 11.11 -5.87
CA ILE A 69 8.15 12.09 -6.13
C ILE A 69 6.84 11.51 -5.61
N ALA A 70 6.37 12.00 -4.47
CA ALA A 70 5.09 11.59 -3.88
C ALA A 70 3.98 12.58 -4.25
N LEU A 71 2.85 12.06 -4.73
CA LEU A 71 1.69 12.81 -5.15
C LEU A 71 0.45 12.38 -4.35
N ASP A 72 -0.45 13.33 -4.10
CA ASP A 72 -1.68 13.11 -3.34
C ASP A 72 -2.90 13.30 -4.26
N PRO A 73 -3.62 12.23 -4.64
CA PRO A 73 -4.84 12.38 -5.41
C PRO A 73 -6.04 12.80 -4.55
N ALA A 74 -5.93 12.81 -3.22
CA ALA A 74 -6.99 13.23 -2.31
C ALA A 74 -8.33 12.52 -2.60
N LEU A 75 -8.29 11.19 -2.76
CA LEU A 75 -9.42 10.32 -3.08
C LEU A 75 -10.09 10.58 -4.44
N ASP A 76 -9.43 11.32 -5.34
CA ASP A 76 -9.92 11.53 -6.72
C ASP A 76 -9.25 10.52 -7.68
N PRO A 77 -10.00 9.54 -8.22
CA PRO A 77 -9.44 8.52 -9.11
C PRO A 77 -8.95 9.11 -10.44
N ASP A 78 -9.64 10.10 -11.01
CA ASP A 78 -9.25 10.74 -12.27
C ASP A 78 -7.93 11.50 -12.07
N LYS A 79 -7.81 12.21 -10.94
CA LYS A 79 -6.55 12.86 -10.55
C LYS A 79 -5.42 11.86 -10.35
N GLN A 80 -5.69 10.69 -9.76
CA GLN A 80 -4.67 9.65 -9.59
C GLN A 80 -4.18 9.11 -10.94
N ILE A 81 -5.08 8.91 -11.91
CA ILE A 81 -4.72 8.50 -13.27
C ILE A 81 -3.79 9.55 -13.91
N SER A 82 -4.17 10.83 -13.89
CA SER A 82 -3.32 11.90 -14.43
C SER A 82 -1.97 12.02 -13.71
N GLN A 83 -1.92 11.77 -12.40
CA GLN A 83 -0.65 11.74 -11.66
C GLN A 83 0.30 10.65 -12.15
N ILE A 84 -0.22 9.46 -12.45
CA ILE A 84 0.59 8.37 -12.99
C ILE A 84 1.09 8.72 -14.39
N GLU A 85 0.23 9.29 -15.24
CA GLU A 85 0.63 9.81 -16.57
C GLU A 85 1.74 10.86 -16.47
N ASP A 86 1.64 11.80 -15.51
CA ASP A 86 2.66 12.81 -15.24
C ASP A 86 3.98 12.18 -14.76
N LEU A 87 3.93 11.13 -13.94
CA LEU A 87 5.12 10.40 -13.49
C LEU A 87 5.78 9.67 -14.66
N ILE A 88 4.99 9.02 -15.53
CA ILE A 88 5.47 8.38 -16.77
C ILE A 88 6.16 9.43 -17.66
N ALA A 89 5.52 10.58 -17.89
CA ALA A 89 6.08 11.67 -18.70
C ALA A 89 7.39 12.25 -18.12
N GLN A 90 7.54 12.21 -16.79
CA GLN A 90 8.77 12.61 -16.10
C GLN A 90 9.90 11.56 -16.16
N GLY A 91 9.65 10.40 -16.77
CA GLY A 91 10.61 9.33 -16.94
C GLY A 91 11.08 8.73 -15.61
N VAL A 92 10.14 8.49 -14.68
CA VAL A 92 10.43 7.72 -13.47
C VAL A 92 10.79 6.27 -13.83
N ASP A 93 11.60 5.65 -12.99
CA ASP A 93 12.11 4.30 -13.15
C ASP A 93 11.16 3.24 -12.56
N ALA A 94 10.36 3.61 -11.56
CA ALA A 94 9.30 2.77 -10.99
C ALA A 94 8.25 3.63 -10.29
N ILE A 95 7.03 3.10 -10.13
CA ILE A 95 5.91 3.79 -9.48
C ILE A 95 5.33 2.93 -8.36
N PHE A 96 5.21 3.51 -7.16
CA PHE A 96 4.45 2.93 -6.05
C PHE A 96 3.00 3.40 -6.10
N VAL A 97 2.03 2.47 -6.02
CA VAL A 97 0.60 2.80 -6.12
C VAL A 97 -0.22 2.15 -5.01
N THR A 98 -1.00 2.95 -4.30
CA THR A 98 -2.22 2.50 -3.62
C THR A 98 -3.43 3.07 -4.37
N PRO A 99 -4.25 2.25 -5.05
CA PRO A 99 -5.32 2.74 -5.90
C PRO A 99 -6.44 3.39 -5.09
N VAL A 100 -6.95 4.54 -5.53
CA VAL A 100 -8.19 5.15 -5.02
C VAL A 100 -9.38 4.26 -5.35
N ASP A 101 -9.45 3.77 -6.59
CA ASP A 101 -10.39 2.76 -7.04
C ASP A 101 -9.63 1.58 -7.62
N TRP A 102 -9.75 0.42 -6.96
CA TRP A 102 -9.04 -0.81 -7.33
C TRP A 102 -9.32 -1.31 -8.75
N LYS A 103 -10.44 -0.93 -9.37
CA LYS A 103 -10.78 -1.25 -10.77
C LYS A 103 -10.55 -0.05 -11.70
N GLY A 104 -10.92 1.14 -11.25
CA GLY A 104 -10.84 2.39 -12.01
C GLY A 104 -9.42 2.80 -12.36
N ILE A 105 -8.42 2.34 -11.60
CA ILE A 105 -7.00 2.64 -11.85
C ILE A 105 -6.43 1.96 -13.12
N ARG A 106 -7.14 0.97 -13.69
CA ARG A 106 -6.65 0.13 -14.79
C ARG A 106 -6.00 0.91 -15.95
N PRO A 107 -6.58 2.01 -16.49
CA PRO A 107 -5.96 2.74 -17.61
C PRO A 107 -4.55 3.26 -17.30
N ALA A 108 -4.31 3.68 -16.05
CA ALA A 108 -3.00 4.15 -15.62
C ALA A 108 -1.98 3.00 -15.49
N LEU A 109 -2.44 1.80 -15.09
CA LEU A 109 -1.59 0.61 -15.04
C LEU A 109 -1.18 0.17 -16.45
N GLU A 110 -2.12 0.18 -17.40
CA GLU A 110 -1.85 -0.13 -18.81
C GLU A 110 -0.85 0.88 -19.40
N ALA A 111 -1.02 2.18 -19.13
CA ALA A 111 -0.08 3.23 -19.58
C ALA A 111 1.35 3.03 -19.03
N ALA A 112 1.49 2.66 -17.74
CA ALA A 112 2.79 2.37 -17.15
C ALA A 112 3.44 1.12 -17.77
N GLN A 113 2.66 0.08 -18.03
CA GLN A 113 3.13 -1.13 -18.71
C GLN A 113 3.60 -0.83 -20.14
N GLU A 114 2.85 -0.05 -20.91
CA GLU A 114 3.22 0.37 -22.27
C GLU A 114 4.52 1.19 -22.28
N ALA A 115 4.74 2.01 -21.24
CA ALA A 115 5.97 2.77 -21.04
C ALA A 115 7.15 1.92 -20.52
N GLY A 116 6.91 0.65 -20.15
CA GLY A 116 7.92 -0.23 -19.57
C GLY A 116 8.33 0.15 -18.14
N ILE A 117 7.49 0.89 -17.41
CA ILE A 117 7.73 1.33 -16.03
C ILE A 117 7.03 0.36 -15.08
N PRO A 118 7.77 -0.37 -14.21
CA PRO A 118 7.17 -1.27 -13.24
C PRO A 118 6.35 -0.51 -12.20
N ILE A 119 5.13 -1.00 -11.96
CA ILE A 119 4.27 -0.56 -10.85
C ILE A 119 4.47 -1.54 -9.68
N ILE A 120 4.73 -1.00 -8.49
CA ILE A 120 4.72 -1.73 -7.23
C ILE A 120 3.45 -1.31 -6.48
N ASN A 121 2.49 -2.22 -6.36
CA ASN A 121 1.25 -1.94 -5.65
C ASN A 121 1.45 -2.14 -4.15
N VAL A 122 1.04 -1.16 -3.35
CA VAL A 122 1.22 -1.15 -1.90
C VAL A 122 -0.11 -0.93 -1.18
N ASP A 123 -0.26 -1.58 -0.03
CA ASP A 123 -1.42 -1.52 0.89
C ASP A 123 -2.73 -2.11 0.36
N ALA A 124 -3.33 -1.53 -0.68
CA ALA A 124 -4.62 -1.96 -1.23
C ALA A 124 -4.45 -2.59 -2.63
N PRO A 125 -4.82 -3.88 -2.81
CA PRO A 125 -4.65 -4.55 -4.10
C PRO A 125 -5.45 -3.91 -5.23
N VAL A 126 -4.84 -3.80 -6.41
CA VAL A 126 -5.55 -3.54 -7.68
C VAL A 126 -6.34 -4.78 -8.12
N TYR A 127 -7.35 -4.60 -8.96
CA TYR A 127 -8.13 -5.71 -9.53
C TYR A 127 -7.32 -6.51 -10.57
N ASP A 128 -6.68 -5.82 -11.50
CA ASP A 128 -5.89 -6.40 -12.60
C ASP A 128 -4.43 -6.62 -12.15
N THR A 129 -4.24 -7.63 -11.29
CA THR A 129 -2.94 -7.90 -10.64
C THR A 129 -1.82 -8.16 -11.65
N GLU A 130 -2.10 -8.63 -12.85
CA GLU A 130 -1.14 -8.88 -13.91
C GLU A 130 -0.45 -7.61 -14.44
N LEU A 131 -1.06 -6.43 -14.24
CA LEU A 131 -0.52 -5.14 -14.70
C LEU A 131 0.49 -4.52 -13.72
N VAL A 132 0.70 -5.11 -12.55
CA VAL A 132 1.66 -4.65 -11.55
C VAL A 132 2.78 -5.66 -11.35
N ALA A 133 3.99 -5.24 -11.01
CA ALA A 133 5.12 -6.14 -10.84
C ALA A 133 5.03 -6.97 -9.55
N SER A 134 4.60 -6.34 -8.45
CA SER A 134 4.44 -6.96 -7.14
C SER A 134 3.38 -6.22 -6.33
N ILE A 135 2.75 -6.93 -5.38
CA ILE A 135 1.74 -6.42 -4.46
C ILE A 135 2.27 -6.65 -3.04
N ILE A 136 2.46 -5.57 -2.27
CA ILE A 136 2.86 -5.62 -0.86
C ILE A 136 1.68 -5.13 -0.04
N THR A 137 1.02 -6.04 0.67
CA THR A 137 -0.24 -5.74 1.38
C THR A 137 -0.27 -6.46 2.72
N SER A 138 -1.06 -5.95 3.66
CA SER A 138 -1.37 -6.70 4.87
C SER A 138 -2.32 -7.86 4.56
N ASP A 139 -2.36 -8.89 5.41
CA ASP A 139 -3.43 -9.90 5.36
C ASP A 139 -4.77 -9.29 5.85
N ASN A 140 -5.41 -8.55 4.94
CA ASN A 140 -6.61 -7.78 5.20
C ASN A 140 -7.82 -8.67 5.55
N TYR A 141 -7.92 -9.85 4.93
CA TYR A 141 -8.98 -10.80 5.27
C TYR A 141 -8.82 -11.31 6.70
N ASN A 142 -7.61 -11.75 7.06
CA ASN A 142 -7.33 -12.20 8.41
C ASN A 142 -7.53 -11.09 9.45
N ALA A 143 -7.26 -9.82 9.10
CA ALA A 143 -7.54 -8.68 9.97
C ALA A 143 -9.03 -8.58 10.37
N GLY A 144 -9.95 -8.89 9.44
CA GLY A 144 -11.37 -9.03 9.73
C GLY A 144 -11.70 -10.25 10.59
N VAL A 145 -11.10 -11.40 10.26
CA VAL A 145 -11.30 -12.68 10.97
C VAL A 145 -10.91 -12.57 12.44
N ILE A 146 -9.76 -11.96 12.76
CA ILE A 146 -9.30 -11.83 14.16
C ILE A 146 -10.20 -10.89 14.97
N CYS A 147 -10.76 -9.83 14.36
CA CYS A 147 -11.74 -8.95 15.00
C CYS A 147 -13.05 -9.69 15.30
N ALA A 148 -13.57 -10.47 14.34
CA ALA A 148 -14.77 -11.28 14.56
C ALA A 148 -14.58 -12.33 15.65
N ASN A 149 -13.44 -13.03 15.64
CA ASN A 149 -13.09 -14.00 16.68
C ASN A 149 -13.03 -13.37 18.07
N ASP A 150 -12.48 -12.17 18.18
CA ASP A 150 -12.46 -11.45 19.44
C ASP A 150 -13.87 -11.05 19.92
N MET A 151 -14.73 -10.56 19.03
CA MET A 151 -16.12 -10.26 19.33
C MET A 151 -16.85 -11.49 19.87
N MET A 152 -16.73 -12.63 19.19
CA MET A 152 -17.41 -13.88 19.59
C MET A 152 -16.93 -14.42 20.94
N ARG A 153 -15.69 -14.14 21.35
CA ARG A 153 -15.22 -14.47 22.72
C ARG A 153 -15.86 -13.61 23.80
N LYS A 154 -16.31 -12.40 23.45
CA LYS A 154 -16.86 -11.41 24.38
C LYS A 154 -18.39 -11.43 24.42
N LEU A 155 -19.04 -11.76 23.31
CA LEU A 155 -20.49 -11.71 23.14
C LEU A 155 -21.01 -13.02 22.55
N ASN A 156 -22.03 -13.61 23.19
CA ASN A 156 -22.75 -14.76 22.63
C ASN A 156 -23.84 -14.34 21.62
N LYS A 157 -24.11 -13.04 21.47
CA LYS A 157 -25.03 -12.48 20.47
C LYS A 157 -24.62 -11.05 20.14
N ALA A 158 -24.79 -10.62 18.90
CA ALA A 158 -24.46 -9.24 18.52
C ALA A 158 -25.38 -8.68 17.44
N LYS A 159 -25.61 -7.38 17.54
CA LYS A 159 -26.22 -6.51 16.54
C LYS A 159 -25.11 -5.61 16.02
N ILE A 160 -24.70 -5.86 14.78
CA ILE A 160 -23.40 -5.45 14.23
C ILE A 160 -23.62 -4.41 13.14
N VAL A 161 -22.82 -3.36 13.18
CA VAL A 161 -22.68 -2.38 12.10
C VAL A 161 -21.33 -2.58 11.44
N THR A 162 -21.30 -2.60 10.10
CA THR A 162 -20.05 -2.51 9.33
C THR A 162 -19.94 -1.14 8.66
N LEU A 163 -18.80 -0.49 8.85
CA LEU A 163 -18.45 0.75 8.17
C LEU A 163 -17.38 0.45 7.11
N GLU A 164 -17.73 0.66 5.84
CA GLU A 164 -17.07 0.07 4.67
C GLU A 164 -16.46 1.12 3.74
N HIS A 165 -15.76 0.67 2.70
CA HIS A 165 -15.25 1.48 1.59
C HIS A 165 -15.27 0.59 0.33
N PRO A 166 -16.23 0.76 -0.60
CA PRO A 166 -16.53 -0.23 -1.65
C PRO A 166 -15.53 -0.26 -2.81
N THR A 167 -14.68 0.75 -2.95
CA THR A 167 -13.68 0.88 -4.02
C THR A 167 -12.25 0.53 -3.57
N ALA A 168 -12.05 0.20 -2.29
CA ALA A 168 -10.76 -0.16 -1.71
C ALA A 168 -10.74 -1.65 -1.37
N LYS A 169 -9.98 -2.44 -2.13
CA LYS A 169 -9.94 -3.90 -1.95
C LYS A 169 -9.53 -4.35 -0.54
N SER A 170 -8.59 -3.64 0.09
CA SER A 170 -8.20 -3.89 1.48
C SER A 170 -9.38 -3.75 2.45
N ALA A 171 -10.21 -2.71 2.30
CA ALA A 171 -11.40 -2.49 3.12
C ALA A 171 -12.50 -3.54 2.88
N ILE A 172 -12.69 -3.93 1.62
CA ILE A 172 -13.61 -5.03 1.24
C ILE A 172 -13.17 -6.32 1.93
N ASP A 173 -11.88 -6.65 1.88
CA ASP A 173 -11.35 -7.90 2.46
C ASP A 173 -11.47 -7.93 3.99
N ARG A 174 -11.16 -6.82 4.67
CA ARG A 174 -11.35 -6.67 6.13
C ARG A 174 -12.79 -6.94 6.53
N THR A 175 -13.72 -6.33 5.80
CA THR A 175 -15.14 -6.50 6.09
C THR A 175 -15.60 -7.91 5.77
N GLN A 176 -15.18 -8.47 4.64
CA GLN A 176 -15.54 -9.82 4.22
C GLN A 176 -15.03 -10.88 5.19
N GLY A 177 -13.78 -10.78 5.66
CA GLY A 177 -13.22 -11.70 6.65
C GLY A 177 -14.00 -11.69 7.97
N PHE A 178 -14.47 -10.52 8.40
CA PHE A 178 -15.35 -10.41 9.55
C PHE A 178 -16.71 -11.10 9.32
N ILE A 179 -17.37 -10.78 8.20
CA ILE A 179 -18.69 -11.29 7.83
C ILE A 179 -18.68 -12.81 7.64
N ASP A 180 -17.69 -13.34 6.90
CA ASP A 180 -17.55 -14.77 6.65
C ASP A 180 -17.36 -15.56 7.94
N THR A 181 -16.62 -15.00 8.90
CA THR A 181 -16.35 -15.66 10.19
C THR A 181 -17.63 -15.88 11.00
N ILE A 182 -18.63 -15.00 10.87
CA ILE A 182 -19.91 -15.10 11.57
C ILE A 182 -21.02 -15.69 10.68
N ALA A 183 -20.73 -16.02 9.43
CA ALA A 183 -21.74 -16.48 8.47
C ALA A 183 -22.43 -17.77 8.95
N GLY A 184 -23.75 -17.79 8.87
CA GLY A 184 -24.58 -18.93 9.29
C GLY A 184 -24.80 -19.03 10.81
N MET A 185 -24.32 -18.08 11.61
CA MET A 185 -24.54 -18.03 13.05
C MET A 185 -25.69 -17.06 13.37
N GLU A 186 -26.87 -17.59 13.68
CA GLU A 186 -28.11 -16.80 13.88
C GLU A 186 -28.05 -15.78 15.03
N ASN A 187 -27.10 -15.93 15.95
CA ASN A 187 -26.87 -15.04 17.09
C ASN A 187 -26.09 -13.77 16.74
N TYR A 188 -25.46 -13.69 15.56
CA TYR A 188 -24.70 -12.53 15.11
C TYR A 188 -25.36 -11.95 13.86
N GLU A 189 -25.94 -10.77 14.01
CA GLU A 189 -26.75 -10.15 12.96
C GLU A 189 -26.13 -8.82 12.54
N ILE A 190 -25.89 -8.66 11.24
CA ILE A 190 -25.49 -7.39 10.64
C ILE A 190 -26.75 -6.58 10.39
N VAL A 191 -26.94 -5.50 11.16
CA VAL A 191 -28.13 -4.65 11.07
C VAL A 191 -27.95 -3.46 10.13
N ALA A 192 -26.71 -3.01 9.94
CA ALA A 192 -26.40 -1.93 9.00
C ALA A 192 -25.03 -2.12 8.37
N ARG A 193 -24.93 -1.73 7.10
CA ARG A 193 -23.70 -1.68 6.31
C ARG A 193 -23.70 -0.36 5.56
N GLN A 194 -22.73 0.49 5.81
CA GLN A 194 -22.64 1.80 5.16
C GLN A 194 -21.21 2.17 4.83
N SER A 195 -21.01 2.87 3.72
CA SER A 195 -19.69 3.39 3.38
C SER A 195 -19.34 4.57 4.27
N SER A 196 -18.11 4.59 4.77
CA SER A 196 -17.50 5.75 5.44
C SER A 196 -16.40 6.39 4.60
N GLU A 197 -16.11 5.81 3.42
CA GLU A 197 -14.95 6.12 2.58
C GLU A 197 -13.60 6.09 3.36
N GLY A 198 -13.56 5.40 4.50
CA GLY A 198 -12.38 5.35 5.37
C GLY A 198 -12.07 6.68 6.08
N GLN A 199 -13.03 7.62 6.12
CA GLN A 199 -12.87 8.97 6.67
C GLN A 199 -13.59 9.13 8.00
N LEU A 200 -12.97 9.86 8.93
CA LEU A 200 -13.48 10.06 10.29
C LEU A 200 -14.82 10.81 10.29
N GLU A 201 -14.91 11.94 9.59
CA GLU A 201 -16.10 12.80 9.61
C GLU A 201 -17.30 12.12 8.96
N GLN A 202 -17.06 11.34 7.90
CA GLN A 202 -18.10 10.57 7.22
C GLN A 202 -18.56 9.39 8.09
N ALA A 203 -17.62 8.68 8.73
CA ALA A 203 -17.96 7.63 9.69
C ALA A 203 -18.82 8.16 10.85
N MET A 204 -18.50 9.35 11.37
CA MET A 204 -19.30 10.00 12.41
C MET A 204 -20.74 10.27 11.94
N SER A 205 -20.90 10.96 10.80
CA SER A 205 -22.23 11.27 10.25
C SER A 205 -23.05 10.01 9.95
N VAL A 206 -22.44 9.01 9.34
CA VAL A 206 -23.10 7.73 9.02
C VAL A 206 -23.51 7.00 10.29
N MET A 207 -22.67 7.01 11.32
CA MET A 207 -22.95 6.34 12.58
C MET A 207 -24.08 7.06 13.36
N GLU A 208 -24.14 8.40 13.31
CA GLU A 208 -25.25 9.19 13.89
C GLU A 208 -26.61 8.80 13.30
N ASP A 209 -26.69 8.53 11.99
CA ASP A 209 -27.90 8.06 11.32
C ASP A 209 -28.21 6.61 11.72
N ILE A 210 -27.21 5.72 11.70
CA ILE A 210 -27.39 4.28 12.01
C ILE A 210 -27.91 4.07 13.44
N ILE A 211 -27.39 4.79 14.43
CA ILE A 211 -27.79 4.63 15.83
C ILE A 211 -29.26 5.03 16.06
N GLN A 212 -29.77 6.00 15.30
CA GLN A 212 -31.18 6.40 15.39
C GLN A 212 -32.12 5.29 14.90
N GLU A 213 -31.71 4.59 13.83
CA GLU A 213 -32.49 3.51 13.23
C GLU A 213 -32.29 2.16 13.94
N ASN A 214 -31.13 1.96 14.59
CA ASN A 214 -30.71 0.70 15.19
C ASN A 214 -30.19 0.93 16.63
N PRO A 215 -31.05 1.32 17.59
CA PRO A 215 -30.63 1.63 18.95
C PRO A 215 -30.07 0.42 19.73
N GLU A 216 -30.34 -0.81 19.26
CA GLU A 216 -29.88 -2.05 19.90
C GLU A 216 -28.47 -2.52 19.49
N ILE A 217 -27.75 -1.74 18.67
CA ILE A 217 -26.40 -2.11 18.25
C ILE A 217 -25.47 -2.31 19.46
N ASN A 218 -24.59 -3.29 19.36
CA ASN A 218 -23.58 -3.54 20.39
C ASN A 218 -22.18 -3.83 19.83
N VAL A 219 -22.02 -3.80 18.51
CA VAL A 219 -20.74 -3.96 17.83
C VAL A 219 -20.65 -3.05 16.61
N VAL A 220 -19.51 -2.39 16.44
CA VAL A 220 -19.11 -1.68 15.22
C VAL A 220 -17.80 -2.29 14.70
N MET A 221 -17.82 -2.77 13.47
CA MET A 221 -16.64 -3.16 12.71
C MET A 221 -16.31 -2.06 11.70
N ALA A 222 -15.26 -1.29 11.97
CA ALA A 222 -14.76 -0.27 11.06
C ALA A 222 -13.62 -0.81 10.21
N LEU A 223 -13.59 -0.42 8.93
CA LEU A 223 -12.53 -0.84 7.99
C LEU A 223 -11.13 -0.32 8.34
N ASN A 224 -11.02 0.75 9.14
CA ASN A 224 -9.76 1.34 9.60
C ASN A 224 -9.95 2.13 10.92
N ASP A 225 -8.85 2.58 11.52
CA ASP A 225 -8.85 3.33 12.77
C ASP A 225 -9.52 4.72 12.64
N PRO A 226 -9.32 5.52 11.57
CA PRO A 226 -10.10 6.75 11.34
C PRO A 226 -11.61 6.55 11.37
N THR A 227 -12.13 5.52 10.70
CA THR A 227 -13.55 5.18 10.71
C THR A 227 -14.00 4.73 12.10
N ALA A 228 -13.19 3.95 12.83
CA ALA A 228 -13.49 3.57 14.20
C ALA A 228 -13.59 4.79 15.13
N MET A 229 -12.68 5.75 15.00
CA MET A 229 -12.69 7.00 15.77
C MET A 229 -13.93 7.85 15.47
N GLY A 230 -14.34 7.95 14.21
CA GLY A 230 -15.58 8.62 13.81
C GLY A 230 -16.82 7.96 14.41
N ALA A 231 -16.89 6.63 14.37
CA ALA A 231 -17.95 5.88 15.01
C ALA A 231 -18.00 6.11 16.53
N ILE A 232 -16.84 6.09 17.21
CA ILE A 232 -16.74 6.37 18.66
C ILE A 232 -17.23 7.78 18.97
N ALA A 233 -16.94 8.78 18.12
CA ALA A 233 -17.41 10.15 18.31
C ALA A 233 -18.95 10.24 18.28
N ALA A 234 -19.60 9.58 17.32
CA ALA A 234 -21.07 9.50 17.25
C ALA A 234 -21.65 8.75 18.47
N LEU A 235 -21.01 7.66 18.88
CA LEU A 235 -21.42 6.84 20.03
C LEU A 235 -21.25 7.57 21.37
N GLN A 236 -20.42 8.60 21.47
CA GLN A 236 -20.30 9.42 22.68
C GLN A 236 -21.46 10.40 22.86
N ALA A 237 -22.19 10.71 21.79
CA ALA A 237 -23.34 11.61 21.85
C ALA A 237 -24.61 10.92 22.40
N ILE A 238 -24.61 9.59 22.48
CA ILE A 238 -25.73 8.82 23.03
C ILE A 238 -25.51 8.47 24.50
N ASP A 239 -26.59 8.53 25.27
CA ASP A 239 -26.63 8.09 26.67
C ASP A 239 -26.89 6.57 26.69
N SER A 240 -25.84 5.77 26.51
CA SER A 240 -25.90 4.31 26.61
C SER A 240 -25.17 3.82 27.85
N GLU A 241 -25.87 3.05 28.69
CA GLU A 241 -25.24 2.35 29.82
C GLU A 241 -24.42 1.13 29.38
N GLU A 242 -24.71 0.58 28.19
CA GLU A 242 -24.02 -0.59 27.65
C GLU A 242 -22.84 -0.18 26.77
N ARG A 243 -21.69 -0.84 26.99
CA ARG A 243 -20.48 -0.64 26.19
C ARG A 243 -20.64 -1.32 24.83
N ILE A 244 -20.63 -0.51 23.78
CA ILE A 244 -20.57 -0.96 22.39
C ILE A 244 -19.12 -1.34 22.05
N LEU A 245 -18.90 -2.53 21.49
CA LEU A 245 -17.57 -2.95 21.06
C LEU A 245 -17.23 -2.27 19.73
N VAL A 246 -16.10 -1.58 19.65
CA VAL A 246 -15.64 -0.92 18.41
C VAL A 246 -14.29 -1.46 17.98
N TYR A 247 -14.23 -2.02 16.78
CA TYR A 247 -13.04 -2.57 16.13
C TYR A 247 -12.58 -1.64 15.01
N GLY A 248 -11.27 -1.43 14.91
CA GLY A 248 -10.62 -0.79 13.79
C GLY A 248 -9.48 -1.65 13.25
N ILE A 249 -8.76 -1.09 12.28
CA ILE A 249 -7.62 -1.71 11.59
C ILE A 249 -6.63 -0.57 11.37
N ASP A 250 -5.34 -0.78 11.61
CA ASP A 250 -4.18 0.08 11.27
C ASP A 250 -3.16 0.05 12.42
N GLY A 251 -3.59 0.22 13.67
CA GLY A 251 -2.69 0.35 14.81
C GLY A 251 -2.20 1.77 15.04
N ALA A 252 -3.00 2.77 14.65
CA ALA A 252 -2.63 4.17 14.82
C ALA A 252 -2.43 4.53 16.31
N PRO A 253 -1.47 5.42 16.64
CA PRO A 253 -1.21 5.88 18.00
C PRO A 253 -2.47 6.30 18.75
N GLU A 254 -3.34 7.05 18.08
CA GLU A 254 -4.62 7.53 18.62
C GLU A 254 -5.58 6.39 18.93
N ALA A 255 -5.69 5.40 18.04
CA ALA A 255 -6.50 4.20 18.27
C ALA A 255 -5.96 3.38 19.47
N LYS A 256 -4.64 3.19 19.55
CA LYS A 256 -3.99 2.54 20.71
C LYS A 256 -4.25 3.32 22.01
N GLN A 257 -4.23 4.64 21.97
CA GLN A 257 -4.60 5.46 23.12
C GLN A 257 -6.09 5.28 23.48
N MET A 258 -7.00 5.23 22.52
CA MET A 258 -8.42 4.95 22.77
C MET A 258 -8.66 3.55 23.34
N ILE A 259 -7.89 2.55 22.91
CA ILE A 259 -7.91 1.20 23.50
C ILE A 259 -7.48 1.26 24.96
N LYS A 260 -6.36 1.95 25.25
CA LYS A 260 -5.86 2.15 26.63
C LYS A 260 -6.86 2.87 27.53
N ASP A 261 -7.57 3.86 26.96
CA ASP A 261 -8.65 4.59 27.62
C ASP A 261 -9.98 3.82 27.67
N ARG A 262 -10.01 2.58 27.16
CA ARG A 262 -11.18 1.68 27.07
C ARG A 262 -12.35 2.22 26.23
N LYS A 263 -12.10 3.21 25.37
CA LYS A 263 -13.06 3.78 24.42
C LYS A 263 -13.19 2.94 23.14
N MET A 264 -12.11 2.30 22.72
CA MET A 264 -12.06 1.38 21.59
C MET A 264 -11.79 -0.04 22.09
N THR A 265 -12.30 -1.06 21.39
CA THR A 265 -12.14 -2.46 21.82
C THR A 265 -10.78 -3.01 21.42
N ALA A 266 -10.43 -2.88 20.14
CA ALA A 266 -9.19 -3.39 19.57
C ALA A 266 -8.94 -2.80 18.18
N THR A 267 -7.71 -2.94 17.70
CA THR A 267 -7.33 -2.68 16.31
C THR A 267 -6.50 -3.84 15.77
N ALA A 268 -6.75 -4.28 14.53
CA ALA A 268 -5.81 -5.14 13.82
C ALA A 268 -4.72 -4.26 13.20
N ALA A 269 -3.58 -4.22 13.87
CA ALA A 269 -2.49 -3.33 13.56
C ALA A 269 -1.70 -3.82 12.33
N GLN A 270 -1.45 -2.90 11.40
CA GLN A 270 -0.70 -3.10 10.15
C GLN A 270 0.70 -2.49 10.28
N SER A 271 1.69 -2.86 9.47
CA SER A 271 3.03 -2.23 9.58
C SER A 271 3.35 -1.31 8.39
N PRO A 272 2.87 -0.05 8.33
CA PRO A 272 3.02 0.81 7.14
C PRO A 272 4.49 1.06 6.78
N MET A 273 5.36 1.23 7.78
CA MET A 273 6.80 1.40 7.57
C MET A 273 7.41 0.16 6.90
N THR A 274 7.06 -1.03 7.39
CA THR A 274 7.51 -2.32 6.82
C THR A 274 7.02 -2.49 5.40
N ILE A 275 5.75 -2.17 5.12
CA ILE A 275 5.20 -2.19 3.75
C ILE A 275 6.01 -1.28 2.84
N GLY A 276 6.25 -0.03 3.26
CA GLY A 276 6.99 0.94 2.47
C GLY A 276 8.46 0.54 2.21
N MET A 277 9.17 0.10 3.24
CA MET A 277 10.56 -0.36 3.11
C MET A 277 10.67 -1.60 2.22
N THR A 278 9.75 -2.56 2.38
CA THR A 278 9.69 -3.78 1.57
C THR A 278 9.41 -3.44 0.11
N ALA A 279 8.44 -2.55 -0.14
CA ALA A 279 8.11 -2.11 -1.49
C ALA A 279 9.30 -1.44 -2.17
N ALA A 280 10.02 -0.55 -1.47
CA ALA A 280 11.21 0.08 -2.02
C ALA A 280 12.30 -0.94 -2.36
N GLN A 281 12.54 -1.91 -1.48
CA GLN A 281 13.50 -2.99 -1.74
C GLN A 281 13.11 -3.82 -2.98
N VAL A 282 11.83 -4.17 -3.11
CA VAL A 282 11.28 -4.87 -4.29
C VAL A 282 11.49 -4.05 -5.56
N ALA A 283 11.26 -2.74 -5.52
CA ALA A 283 11.49 -1.86 -6.67
C ALA A 283 12.97 -1.87 -7.10
N TYR A 284 13.91 -1.80 -6.15
CA TYR A 284 15.35 -1.92 -6.45
C TYR A 284 15.72 -3.29 -7.02
N ASP A 285 15.12 -4.37 -6.51
CA ASP A 285 15.37 -5.72 -7.02
C ASP A 285 14.88 -5.88 -8.46
N ILE A 286 13.70 -5.32 -8.79
CA ILE A 286 13.18 -5.26 -10.17
C ILE A 286 14.13 -4.46 -11.07
N LEU A 287 14.57 -3.27 -10.63
CA LEU A 287 15.49 -2.42 -11.40
C LEU A 287 16.89 -3.05 -11.60
N ALA A 288 17.29 -3.95 -10.69
CA ALA A 288 18.49 -4.76 -10.81
C ALA A 288 18.30 -6.03 -11.67
N GLY A 289 17.12 -6.25 -12.24
CA GLY A 289 16.79 -7.40 -13.07
C GLY A 289 16.62 -8.71 -12.30
N LYS A 290 16.34 -8.64 -10.99
CA LYS A 290 16.06 -9.83 -10.17
C LYS A 290 14.59 -10.22 -10.27
N GLU A 291 14.33 -11.50 -10.10
CA GLU A 291 12.97 -12.00 -9.89
C GLU A 291 12.47 -11.58 -8.50
N VAL A 292 11.18 -11.24 -8.41
CA VAL A 292 10.51 -10.83 -7.17
C VAL A 292 9.21 -11.60 -7.00
N GLU A 293 8.76 -11.76 -5.76
CA GLU A 293 7.48 -12.36 -5.45
C GLU A 293 6.32 -11.49 -5.93
N LYS A 294 5.28 -12.13 -6.47
CA LYS A 294 4.10 -11.43 -6.99
C LYS A 294 3.26 -10.80 -5.89
N GLU A 295 3.14 -11.49 -4.76
CA GLU A 295 2.36 -11.07 -3.60
C GLU A 295 3.20 -11.30 -2.35
N ILE A 296 3.37 -10.24 -1.55
CA ILE A 296 4.09 -10.26 -0.29
C ILE A 296 3.12 -9.79 0.79
N PHE A 297 2.83 -10.69 1.74
CA PHE A 297 1.94 -10.41 2.85
C PHE A 297 2.71 -9.92 4.07
N VAL A 298 2.24 -8.81 4.65
CA VAL A 298 2.71 -8.31 5.94
C VAL A 298 1.71 -8.73 7.01
N ASP A 299 2.22 -9.38 8.05
CA ASP A 299 1.38 -9.87 9.14
C ASP A 299 0.67 -8.72 9.86
N VAL A 300 -0.57 -9.00 10.26
CA VAL A 300 -1.38 -8.11 11.11
C VAL A 300 -1.30 -8.56 12.57
N ILE A 301 -1.22 -7.59 13.47
CA ILE A 301 -1.10 -7.84 14.92
C ILE A 301 -2.38 -7.40 15.60
N PHE A 302 -3.02 -8.28 16.36
CA PHE A 302 -4.19 -7.88 17.14
C PHE A 302 -3.76 -7.10 18.38
N ILE A 303 -4.16 -5.83 18.48
CA ILE A 303 -3.88 -4.97 19.65
C ILE A 303 -5.19 -4.68 20.39
N ASP A 304 -5.24 -5.03 21.68
CA ASP A 304 -6.36 -4.76 22.57
C ASP A 304 -5.87 -4.29 23.97
N ILE A 305 -6.80 -4.17 24.92
CA ILE A 305 -6.49 -3.69 26.27
C ILE A 305 -5.45 -4.55 27.01
N TYR A 306 -5.25 -5.80 26.62
CA TYR A 306 -4.35 -6.73 27.32
C TYR A 306 -2.90 -6.62 26.86
N ASN A 307 -2.65 -6.17 25.63
CA ASN A 307 -1.30 -6.09 25.06
C ASN A 307 -0.91 -4.70 24.53
N VAL A 308 -1.79 -3.68 24.56
CA VAL A 308 -1.48 -2.34 24.03
C VAL A 308 -0.22 -1.70 24.65
N ASP A 309 0.09 -2.00 25.91
CA ASP A 309 1.30 -1.49 26.57
C ASP A 309 2.60 -2.10 26.00
N GLU A 310 2.54 -3.27 25.35
CA GLU A 310 3.70 -3.88 24.67
C GLU A 310 4.08 -3.13 23.38
N TYR A 311 3.13 -2.45 22.76
CA TYR A 311 3.30 -1.70 21.50
C TYR A 311 3.37 -0.18 21.69
N GLY A 312 3.14 0.30 22.91
CA GLY A 312 3.04 1.73 23.23
C GLY A 312 1.91 2.46 22.50
N THR A 313 1.69 3.73 22.85
CA THR A 313 0.62 4.57 22.28
C THR A 313 1.14 5.81 21.53
N THR A 314 2.47 5.99 21.42
CA THR A 314 3.08 7.20 20.83
C THR A 314 3.62 7.00 19.42
N GLY A 315 3.69 5.75 18.95
CA GLY A 315 4.23 5.39 17.64
C GLY A 315 3.48 4.21 17.07
N TRP A 316 3.85 3.82 15.86
CA TRP A 316 3.34 2.60 15.23
C TRP A 316 4.25 1.42 15.60
N GLN A 317 3.68 0.22 15.54
CA GLN A 317 4.36 -1.08 15.65
C GLN A 317 5.43 -1.26 14.58
#